data_AF-A0A2H0NM83-F1
#
_entry.id   AF-A0A2H0NM83-F1
#
_cell.length_a   1.000
_cell.length_b   1.000
_cell.length_c   1.000
_cell.angle_alpha   90.00
_cell.angle_beta   90.00
_cell.angle_gamma   90.00
#
_symmetry.space_group_name_H-M   'P 1'
#
loop_
_entity.id
_entity.type
_entity.pdbx_description
1 polymer ?
#
loop_
_entity_poly.entity_id
_entity_poly.type
_entity_poly.pdbx_seq_one_letter_code
_entity_poly.pdbx_strand_id
1 'polypeptide(L)'
;MASAFNNTVQINGRTVLVEWTNAAARELARRTQPLVVEMELYFSCLVKKFVRFHEAPPQRQTVAASDKLELFFRPVTSIACSFEVADRLGRQPEIELDTCNARKIAPKRVAIDFVRGAWTGKYWV
;
A
#
# COMPACT_ATOMS: atom_id res chain seq x y z
N MET A 1 -17.81 3.22 -4.02
CA MET A 1 -17.13 3.50 -2.74
C MET A 1 -16.92 5.00 -2.68
N ALA A 2 -17.74 5.71 -1.90
CA ALA A 2 -17.60 7.15 -1.71
C ALA A 2 -16.66 7.39 -0.52
N SER A 3 -15.61 8.20 -0.71
CA SER A 3 -14.72 8.62 0.37
C SER A 3 -15.47 9.59 1.29
N ALA A 4 -15.25 9.46 2.60
CA ALA A 4 -15.85 10.33 3.61
C ALA A 4 -14.80 11.20 4.28
N PHE A 5 -13.57 10.70 4.36
CA PHE A 5 -12.42 11.37 4.94
C PHE A 5 -11.27 11.35 3.95
N ASN A 6 -10.43 12.38 4.02
CA ASN A 6 -9.22 12.46 3.23
C ASN A 6 -8.11 13.21 3.96
N ASN A 7 -6.87 12.92 3.59
CA ASN A 7 -5.70 13.70 3.96
C ASN A 7 -4.65 13.62 2.85
N THR A 8 -3.70 14.56 2.84
CA THR A 8 -2.54 14.51 1.92
C THR A 8 -1.26 14.25 2.70
N VAL A 9 -0.42 13.36 2.16
CA VAL A 9 0.86 12.97 2.77
C VAL A 9 1.98 13.04 1.74
N GLN A 10 3.24 13.09 2.21
CA GLN A 10 4.41 13.01 1.36
C GLN A 10 4.97 11.58 1.35
N ILE A 11 4.88 10.89 0.22
CA ILE A 11 5.51 9.58 0.02
C ILE A 11 6.50 9.71 -1.11
N ASN A 12 7.76 9.32 -0.87
CA ASN A 12 8.82 9.36 -1.87
C ASN A 12 8.99 10.75 -2.54
N GLY A 13 8.79 11.81 -1.74
CA GLY A 13 8.88 13.21 -2.19
C GLY A 13 7.72 13.68 -3.07
N ARG A 14 6.60 12.94 -3.09
CA ARG A 14 5.38 13.32 -3.83
C ARG A 14 4.17 13.39 -2.90
N THR A 15 3.30 14.35 -3.20
CA THR A 15 1.98 14.46 -2.57
C THR A 15 1.08 13.30 -2.99
N VAL A 16 0.56 12.58 -2.00
CA VAL A 16 -0.39 11.48 -2.18
C VAL A 16 -1.69 11.82 -1.48
N LEU A 17 -2.81 11.72 -2.20
CA LEU A 17 -4.14 11.81 -1.60
C LEU A 17 -4.53 10.47 -0.97
N VAL A 18 -4.75 10.47 0.34
CA VAL A 18 -5.22 9.31 1.10
C VAL A 18 -6.69 9.53 1.43
N GLU A 19 -7.53 8.56 1.10
CA GLU A 19 -8.95 8.62 1.38
C GLU A 19 -9.43 7.35 2.04
N TRP A 20 -10.41 7.50 2.92
CA TRP A 20 -11.10 6.37 3.51
C TRP A 20 -12.58 6.64 3.73
N THR A 21 -13.35 5.57 3.79
CA THR A 21 -14.80 5.63 3.98
C THR A 21 -15.18 5.81 5.45
N ASN A 22 -16.46 6.04 5.71
CA ASN A 22 -17.02 5.99 7.06
C ASN A 22 -16.82 4.63 7.74
N ALA A 23 -16.89 3.53 7.00
CA ALA A 23 -16.71 2.19 7.56
C ALA A 23 -15.25 1.99 8.02
N ALA A 24 -14.29 2.38 7.19
CA ALA A 24 -12.88 2.40 7.56
C ALA A 24 -12.62 3.32 8.76
N ALA A 25 -13.18 4.53 8.78
CA ALA A 25 -12.98 5.47 9.90
C ALA A 25 -13.46 4.88 11.24
N ARG A 26 -14.63 4.24 11.26
CA ARG A 26 -15.16 3.57 12.45
C ARG A 26 -14.26 2.44 12.92
N GLU A 27 -13.72 1.66 12.00
CA GLU A 27 -12.83 0.56 12.36
C GLU A 27 -11.47 1.08 12.84
N LEU A 28 -10.90 2.10 12.19
CA LEU A 28 -9.66 2.75 12.63
C LEU A 28 -9.78 3.29 14.07
N ALA A 29 -10.91 3.90 14.43
CA ALA A 29 -11.14 4.44 15.76
C ALA A 29 -11.12 3.39 16.88
N ARG A 30 -11.39 2.12 16.56
CA ARG A 30 -11.38 1.00 17.52
C ARG A 30 -9.98 0.45 17.77
N ARG A 31 -8.99 0.84 16.95
CA ARG A 31 -7.64 0.27 17.01
C ARG A 31 -6.81 0.92 18.10
N THR A 32 -6.10 0.08 18.86
CA THR A 32 -5.11 0.54 19.84
C THR A 32 -3.82 1.01 19.15
N GLN A 33 -3.42 0.33 18.07
CA GLN A 33 -2.25 0.66 17.25
C GLN A 33 -2.64 1.09 15.82
N PRO A 34 -1.80 1.88 15.13
CA PRO A 34 -2.08 2.27 13.76
C PRO A 34 -2.25 1.08 12.82
N LEU A 35 -3.15 1.21 11.85
CA LEU A 35 -3.18 0.34 10.68
C LEU A 35 -2.09 0.79 9.72
N VAL A 36 -1.27 -0.15 9.22
CA VAL A 36 -0.27 0.18 8.21
C VAL A 36 -0.70 -0.33 6.84
N VAL A 37 -0.76 0.58 5.87
CA VAL A 37 -1.13 0.31 4.49
C VAL A 37 0.11 0.29 3.61
N GLU A 38 0.44 -0.90 3.13
CA GLU A 38 1.49 -1.10 2.14
C GLU A 38 0.91 -1.01 0.74
N MET A 39 1.48 -0.12 -0.07
CA MET A 39 1.21 -0.06 -1.51
C MET A 39 2.43 -0.59 -2.26
N GLU A 40 2.25 -1.73 -2.92
CA GLU A 40 3.30 -2.36 -3.71
C GLU A 40 3.01 -2.20 -5.20
N LEU A 41 3.99 -1.69 -5.94
CA LEU A 41 4.01 -1.69 -7.40
C LEU A 41 5.01 -2.74 -7.88
N TYR A 42 4.50 -3.85 -8.39
CA TYR A 42 5.31 -5.00 -8.77
C TYR A 42 5.58 -5.00 -10.28
N PHE A 43 6.83 -4.71 -10.64
CA PHE A 43 7.38 -4.81 -11.98
C PHE A 43 7.79 -6.26 -12.25
N SER A 44 6.83 -7.10 -12.63
CA SER A 44 7.08 -8.44 -13.17
C SER A 44 6.88 -8.44 -14.69
N CYS A 45 6.79 -9.62 -15.31
CA CYS A 45 6.42 -9.77 -16.72
C CYS A 45 5.09 -9.04 -17.07
N LEU A 46 4.18 -8.86 -16.09
CA LEU A 46 3.10 -7.87 -16.13
C LEU A 46 3.15 -6.98 -14.88
N VAL A 47 2.82 -5.69 -15.02
CA VAL A 47 2.76 -4.79 -13.86
C VAL A 47 1.55 -5.13 -12.99
N LYS A 48 1.81 -5.41 -11.71
CA LYS A 48 0.77 -5.71 -10.71
C LYS A 48 0.79 -4.66 -9.60
N LYS A 49 -0.37 -4.44 -8.99
CA LYS A 49 -0.56 -3.50 -7.89
C LYS A 49 -1.18 -4.23 -6.72
N PHE A 50 -0.61 -4.07 -5.53
CA PHE A 50 -1.16 -4.65 -4.31
C PHE A 50 -1.33 -3.58 -3.25
N VAL A 51 -2.40 -3.73 -2.48
CA VAL A 51 -2.60 -3.03 -1.21
C VAL A 51 -2.65 -4.08 -0.13
N ARG A 52 -1.72 -4.02 0.82
CA ARG A 52 -1.69 -4.92 1.97
C ARG A 52 -1.89 -4.13 3.25
N PHE A 53 -2.52 -4.77 4.21
CA PHE A 53 -2.89 -4.19 5.49
C PHE A 53 -2.15 -4.96 6.57
N HIS A 54 -1.34 -4.26 7.34
CA HIS A 54 -0.55 -4.85 8.40
C HIS A 54 -1.09 -4.39 9.74
N GLU A 55 -1.32 -5.37 10.61
CA GLU A 55 -1.81 -5.12 11.95
C GLU A 55 -0.70 -4.59 12.87
N ALA A 56 0.55 -4.96 12.60
CA ALA A 56 1.74 -4.55 13.37
C ALA A 56 2.59 -3.55 12.57
N PRO A 57 3.33 -2.66 13.27
CA PRO A 57 4.24 -1.73 12.61
C PRO A 57 5.35 -2.51 11.88
N PRO A 58 5.59 -2.24 10.59
CA PRO A 58 6.66 -2.87 9.85
C PRO A 58 8.01 -2.33 10.33
N GLN A 59 9.08 -3.11 10.13
CA GLN A 59 10.47 -2.67 10.37
C GLN A 59 10.95 -1.74 9.24
N ARG A 60 10.21 -0.66 8.97
CA ARG A 60 10.56 0.35 7.97
C ARG A 60 9.91 1.69 8.29
N GLN A 61 10.38 2.75 7.65
CA GLN A 61 9.77 4.06 7.75
C GLN A 61 8.38 4.08 7.07
N THR A 62 7.41 4.63 7.79
CA THR A 62 6.04 4.89 7.34
C THR A 62 5.74 6.38 7.40
N VAL A 63 4.63 6.78 6.78
CA VAL A 63 4.11 8.15 6.80
C VAL A 63 2.70 8.13 7.35
N ALA A 64 2.45 8.90 8.41
CA ALA A 64 1.13 8.98 9.03
C ALA A 64 0.18 9.83 8.19
N ALA A 65 -0.99 9.27 7.85
CA ALA A 65 -2.13 10.03 7.33
C ALA A 65 -3.11 10.42 8.45
N SER A 66 -3.05 9.74 9.60
CA SER A 66 -3.71 10.11 10.86
C SER A 66 -3.03 9.37 12.02
N ASP A 67 -3.44 9.63 13.25
CA ASP A 67 -2.96 8.92 14.45
C ASP A 67 -3.19 7.40 14.43
N LYS A 68 -4.06 6.90 13.55
CA LYS A 68 -4.44 5.48 13.45
C LYS A 68 -4.18 4.88 12.07
N LEU A 69 -3.60 5.64 11.15
CA LEU A 69 -3.38 5.19 9.76
C LEU A 69 -2.03 5.66 9.26
N GLU A 70 -1.18 4.70 8.93
CA GLU A 70 0.13 4.91 8.37
C GLU A 70 0.27 4.22 7.01
N LEU A 71 1.13 4.75 6.16
CA LEU A 71 1.31 4.25 4.80
C LEU A 71 2.77 4.20 4.40
N PHE A 72 3.09 3.27 3.51
CA PHE A 72 4.33 3.31 2.75
C PHE A 72 4.12 2.75 1.34
N PHE A 73 5.01 3.11 0.43
CA PHE A 73 5.00 2.63 -0.94
C PHE A 73 6.33 1.97 -1.27
N ARG A 74 6.28 0.79 -1.92
CA ARG A 74 7.47 0.12 -2.41
C ARG A 74 7.31 -0.35 -3.85
N PRO A 75 8.14 0.14 -4.78
CA PRO A 75 8.29 -0.49 -6.09
C PRO A 75 9.19 -1.72 -5.95
N VAL A 76 8.75 -2.85 -6.49
CA VAL A 76 9.48 -4.13 -6.41
C VAL A 76 9.59 -4.78 -7.78
N THR A 77 10.60 -5.63 -7.96
CA THR A 77 10.81 -6.43 -9.17
C THR A 77 11.04 -7.89 -8.81
N SER A 78 10.76 -8.79 -9.76
CA SER A 78 11.04 -10.22 -9.59
C SER A 78 12.53 -10.47 -9.68
N ILE A 79 13.06 -11.35 -8.82
CA ILE A 79 14.46 -11.79 -8.89
C ILE A 79 14.70 -12.67 -10.13
N ALA A 80 13.67 -13.38 -10.60
CA ALA A 80 13.70 -14.19 -11.81
C ALA A 80 12.29 -14.29 -12.44
N CYS A 81 12.14 -14.15 -13.77
CA CYS A 81 10.89 -14.46 -14.45
C CYS A 81 10.86 -15.95 -14.84
N SER A 82 10.39 -16.81 -13.92
CA SER A 82 10.10 -18.23 -14.18
C SER A 82 8.61 -18.51 -13.94
N PHE A 83 7.93 -19.06 -14.96
CA PHE A 83 6.51 -19.44 -14.87
C PHE A 83 6.28 -20.53 -13.82
N GLU A 84 7.19 -21.51 -13.71
CA GLU A 84 7.10 -22.60 -12.73
C GLU A 84 7.09 -22.09 -11.28
N VAL A 85 7.94 -21.11 -10.97
CA VAL A 85 8.00 -20.50 -9.65
C VAL A 85 6.76 -19.64 -9.37
N ALA A 86 6.24 -18.95 -10.39
CA ALA A 86 5.03 -18.15 -10.28
C ALA A 86 3.79 -19.01 -10.00
N ASP A 87 3.66 -20.16 -10.67
CA ASP A 87 2.53 -21.08 -10.48
C ASP A 87 2.55 -21.73 -9.09
N ARG A 88 3.74 -22.10 -8.59
CA ARG A 88 3.86 -22.75 -7.27
C ARG A 88 3.61 -21.80 -6.10
N LEU A 89 4.08 -20.56 -6.19
CA LEU A 89 4.08 -19.61 -5.05
C LEU A 89 3.01 -18.51 -5.19
N GLY A 90 2.26 -18.49 -6.30
CA GLY A 90 1.30 -17.42 -6.62
C GLY A 90 1.94 -16.06 -6.94
N ARG A 91 3.25 -15.92 -6.72
CA ARG A 91 4.12 -14.78 -7.03
C ARG A 91 5.57 -15.25 -7.09
N GLN A 92 6.43 -14.54 -7.82
CA GLN A 92 7.87 -14.82 -7.75
C GLN A 92 8.48 -14.11 -6.53
N PRO A 93 9.60 -14.62 -5.98
CA PRO A 93 10.42 -13.86 -5.04
C PRO A 93 10.73 -12.48 -5.61
N GLU A 94 10.63 -11.48 -4.76
CA GLU A 94 10.78 -10.08 -5.15
C GLU A 94 11.83 -9.35 -4.33
N ILE A 95 12.37 -8.30 -4.92
CA ILE A 95 13.29 -7.36 -4.29
C ILE A 95 12.79 -5.94 -4.51
N GLU A 96 13.05 -5.05 -3.55
CA GLU A 96 12.77 -3.62 -3.75
C GLU A 96 13.68 -3.05 -4.84
N LEU A 97 13.09 -2.25 -5.72
CA LEU A 97 13.83 -1.53 -6.74
C LEU A 97 14.48 -0.30 -6.12
N ASP A 98 15.81 -0.36 -5.96
CA ASP A 98 16.56 0.69 -5.26
C ASP A 98 17.26 1.71 -6.19
N THR A 99 16.71 1.93 -7.38
CA THR A 99 17.24 2.93 -8.32
C THR A 99 16.73 4.34 -8.03
N CYS A 100 17.49 5.37 -8.41
CA CYS A 100 17.09 6.77 -8.25
C CYS A 100 15.72 7.10 -8.85
N ASN A 101 15.33 6.42 -9.94
CA ASN A 101 14.03 6.62 -10.58
C ASN A 101 12.92 5.88 -9.84
N ALA A 102 13.16 4.64 -9.39
CA ALA A 102 12.21 3.87 -8.60
C ALA A 102 11.86 4.56 -7.27
N ARG A 103 12.87 5.12 -6.59
CA ARG A 103 12.67 5.91 -5.35
C ARG A 103 11.82 7.16 -5.51
N LYS A 104 11.57 7.63 -6.75
CA LYS A 104 10.70 8.78 -7.04
C LYS A 104 9.27 8.36 -7.40
N ILE A 105 8.98 7.07 -7.46
CA ILE A 105 7.64 6.58 -7.76
C ILE A 105 6.81 6.67 -6.48
N ALA A 106 5.63 7.26 -6.59
CA ALA A 106 4.62 7.28 -5.55
C ALA A 106 3.24 7.23 -6.22
N PRO A 107 2.22 6.71 -5.52
CA PRO A 107 0.85 6.79 -6.00
C PRO A 107 0.36 8.24 -5.95
N LYS A 108 -0.52 8.64 -6.86
CA LYS A 108 -1.24 9.92 -6.78
C LYS A 108 -2.33 9.88 -5.70
N ARG A 109 -2.96 8.70 -5.54
CA ARG A 109 -4.13 8.51 -4.68
C ARG A 109 -4.20 7.07 -4.16
N VAL A 110 -4.68 6.91 -2.94
CA VAL A 110 -5.08 5.62 -2.36
C VAL A 110 -6.44 5.76 -1.68
N ALA A 111 -7.32 4.78 -1.91
CA ALA A 111 -8.62 4.68 -1.28
C ALA A 111 -8.69 3.40 -0.44
N ILE A 112 -9.12 3.54 0.82
CA ILE A 112 -9.17 2.48 1.83
C ILE A 112 -10.62 2.32 2.33
N ASP A 113 -11.05 1.08 2.53
CA ASP A 113 -12.37 0.75 3.06
C ASP A 113 -12.31 -0.48 3.97
N PHE A 114 -13.36 -0.67 4.76
CA PHE A 114 -13.56 -1.85 5.59
C PHE A 114 -14.92 -2.46 5.29
N VAL A 115 -14.91 -3.63 4.64
CA VAL A 115 -16.11 -4.27 4.11
C VAL A 115 -16.14 -5.73 4.55
N ARG A 116 -17.27 -6.16 5.12
CA ARG A 116 -17.49 -7.55 5.58
C ARG A 116 -16.37 -8.08 6.49
N GLY A 117 -15.88 -7.23 7.40
CA GLY A 117 -14.85 -7.60 8.37
C GLY A 117 -13.42 -7.61 7.83
N ALA A 118 -13.19 -7.13 6.60
CA ALA A 118 -11.86 -7.09 5.99
C ALA A 118 -11.50 -5.70 5.45
N TRP A 119 -10.24 -5.33 5.62
CA TRP A 119 -9.65 -4.16 4.98
C TRP A 119 -9.51 -4.39 3.48
N THR A 120 -9.85 -3.36 2.70
CA THR A 120 -9.70 -3.37 1.25
C THR A 120 -9.15 -2.03 0.81
N GLY A 121 -8.38 -2.02 -0.28
CA GLY A 121 -7.84 -0.78 -0.79
C GLY A 121 -7.41 -0.87 -2.24
N LYS A 122 -7.30 0.30 -2.85
CA LYS A 122 -6.83 0.47 -4.23
C LYS A 122 -6.08 1.79 -4.36
N TYR A 123 -5.11 1.84 -5.25
CA TYR A 123 -4.33 3.05 -5.50
C TYR A 123 -4.10 3.29 -7.00
N TRP A 124 -3.76 4.54 -7.31
CA TRP A 124 -3.51 5.01 -8.67
C TRP A 124 -2.15 5.71 -8.72
N VAL A 125 -1.40 5.50 -9.81
CA VAL A 125 -0.06 6.08 -10.06
C VAL A 125 -0.16 7.13 -11.15
#